data_AF-A0A2J6HTB4-F1
#
_entry.id   AF-A0A2J6HTB4-F1
#
_cell.length_a   1.000
_cell.length_b   1.000
_cell.length_c   1.000
_cell.angle_alpha   90.00
_cell.angle_beta   90.00
_cell.angle_gamma   90.00
#
_symmetry.space_group_name_H-M   'P 1'
#
loop_
_entity.id
_entity.type
_entity.pdbx_description
1 polymer ?
#
loop_
_entity_poly.entity_id
_entity_poly.type
_entity_poly.pdbx_seq_one_letter_code
_entity_poly.pdbx_strand_id
1 'polypeptide(L)'
;FDTTYLIDTENTATTQLYSSKKNVSIHVWQETGLHKYNYVQIYIPPDRTTVAIEPMTSIADAFNHGEGLIILKPGDVYINNCGVYLS
;
A
#
# COMPACT_ATOMS: atom_id res chain seq x y z
N PHE A 1 -9.11 -11.93 6.78
CA PHE A 1 -9.50 -10.71 6.03
C PHE A 1 -8.39 -10.49 5.04
N ASP A 2 -8.72 -10.27 3.77
CA ASP A 2 -7.75 -10.33 2.68
C ASP A 2 -8.33 -9.54 1.50
N THR A 3 -7.94 -8.27 1.38
CA THR A 3 -8.57 -7.36 0.41
C THR A 3 -7.61 -6.28 -0.03
N THR A 4 -7.56 -6.06 -1.35
CA THR A 4 -6.88 -4.94 -1.97
C THR A 4 -7.85 -3.78 -2.18
N TYR A 5 -7.40 -2.56 -1.90
CA TYR A 5 -8.14 -1.33 -2.13
C TYR A 5 -7.41 -0.46 -3.15
N LEU A 6 -8.16 0.11 -4.09
CA LEU A 6 -7.70 1.24 -4.92
C LEU A 6 -7.75 2.52 -4.08
N ILE A 7 -6.70 3.32 -4.17
CA ILE A 7 -6.59 4.60 -3.49
C ILE A 7 -6.88 5.71 -4.49
N ASP A 8 -7.97 6.43 -4.26
CA ASP A 8 -8.40 7.58 -5.05
C ASP A 8 -7.96 8.89 -4.37
N THR A 9 -6.65 9.12 -4.30
CA THR A 9 -6.06 10.33 -3.71
C THR A 9 -4.72 10.62 -4.37
N GLU A 10 -4.43 11.90 -4.60
CA GLU A 10 -3.17 12.36 -5.20
C GLU A 10 -2.11 12.68 -4.13
N ASN A 11 -0.83 12.62 -4.54
CA ASN A 11 0.38 12.86 -3.75
C ASN A 11 0.70 11.78 -2.71
N THR A 12 -0.12 11.62 -1.66
CA THR A 12 0.16 10.69 -0.58
C THR A 12 -1.12 10.18 0.05
N ALA A 13 -1.13 8.89 0.41
CA ALA A 13 -2.16 8.29 1.26
C ALA A 13 -1.54 7.68 2.51
N THR A 14 -2.33 7.58 3.58
CA THR A 14 -1.93 6.94 4.84
C THR A 14 -3.01 5.99 5.32
N THR A 15 -2.63 4.75 5.58
CA THR A 15 -3.45 3.78 6.28
C THR A 15 -3.08 3.78 7.76
N GLN A 16 -4.07 3.99 8.63
CA GLN A 16 -3.87 4.09 10.08
C GLN A 16 -4.44 2.87 10.79
N LEU A 17 -3.64 2.26 11.67
CA LEU A 17 -4.09 1.27 12.65
C LEU A 17 -3.98 1.86 14.06
N TYR A 18 -5.12 2.11 14.70
CA TYR A 18 -5.18 2.66 16.05
C TYR A 18 -5.45 1.58 17.10
N SER A 19 -4.68 1.59 18.19
CA SER A 19 -4.94 0.79 19.38
C SER A 19 -5.41 1.67 20.54
N SER A 20 -6.70 1.64 20.85
CA SER A 20 -7.26 2.37 21.99
C SER A 20 -6.70 1.92 23.34
N LYS A 21 -6.35 0.63 23.48
CA LYS A 21 -5.74 0.08 24.69
C LYS A 21 -4.33 0.62 24.97
N LYS A 22 -3.54 0.83 23.91
CA LYS A 22 -2.17 1.35 24.01
C LYS A 22 -2.09 2.86 23.79
N ASN A 23 -3.21 3.48 23.38
CA ASN A 23 -3.29 4.87 22.96
C ASN A 23 -2.16 5.25 21.97
N VAL A 24 -2.01 4.42 20.93
CA VAL A 24 -0.99 4.61 19.88
C VAL A 24 -1.58 4.25 18.52
N SER A 25 -1.16 4.98 17.49
CA SER A 25 -1.45 4.69 16.10
C SER A 25 -0.19 4.33 15.34
N ILE A 26 -0.29 3.30 14.50
CA ILE A 26 0.67 3.01 13.45
C ILE A 26 0.15 3.63 12.17
N HIS A 27 0.99 4.39 11.48
CA HIS A 27 0.67 5.01 10.20
C HIS A 27 1.60 4.45 9.14
N VAL A 28 1.01 3.85 8.10
CA VAL A 28 1.73 3.41 6.91
C VAL A 28 1.36 4.35 5.77
N TRP A 29 2.33 5.13 5.30
CA TRP A 29 2.13 6.12 4.25
C TRP A 29 2.81 5.68 2.96
N GLN A 30 2.26 6.14 1.84
CA GLN A 30 2.76 5.84 0.51
C GLN A 30 2.51 7.01 -0.44
N GLU A 31 3.44 7.25 -1.36
CA GLU A 31 3.19 8.15 -2.49
C GLU A 31 2.11 7.55 -3.40
N THR A 32 1.21 8.41 -3.87
CA THR A 32 0.10 8.05 -4.76
C THR A 32 0.07 8.98 -5.98
N GLY A 33 -0.66 8.58 -7.02
CA GLY A 33 -0.72 9.27 -8.30
C GLY A 33 -0.12 8.44 -9.44
N LEU A 34 0.20 9.09 -10.57
CA LEU A 34 0.63 8.38 -11.78
C LEU A 34 1.86 7.50 -11.52
N HIS A 35 1.71 6.19 -11.76
CA HIS A 35 2.74 5.17 -11.54
C HIS A 35 3.30 5.14 -10.10
N LYS A 36 2.45 5.31 -9.09
CA LYS A 36 2.84 5.25 -7.67
C LYS A 36 2.15 4.10 -6.94
N TYR A 37 2.22 4.07 -5.60
CA TYR A 37 1.57 3.04 -4.78
C TYR A 37 0.07 3.33 -4.71
N ASN A 38 -0.67 3.07 -5.79
CA ASN A 38 -2.10 3.39 -5.87
C ASN A 38 -3.01 2.33 -5.25
N TYR A 39 -2.42 1.29 -4.66
CA TYR A 39 -3.16 0.20 -4.05
C TYR A 39 -2.64 -0.05 -2.64
N VAL A 40 -3.52 -0.53 -1.76
CA VAL A 40 -3.13 -1.08 -0.47
C VAL A 40 -3.77 -2.44 -0.26
N GLN A 41 -2.96 -3.44 0.02
CA GLN A 41 -3.40 -4.76 0.42
C GLN A 41 -3.46 -4.82 1.94
N ILE A 42 -4.59 -5.30 2.47
CA ILE A 42 -4.80 -5.49 3.90
C ILE A 42 -5.08 -6.96 4.17
N TYR A 43 -4.23 -7.57 4.99
CA TYR A 43 -4.35 -8.98 5.36
C TYR A 43 -4.40 -9.16 6.88
N ILE A 44 -5.29 -10.05 7.33
CA ILE A 44 -5.43 -10.49 8.73
C ILE A 44 -5.50 -12.01 8.71
N PRO A 45 -4.50 -12.72 9.28
CA PRO A 45 -4.51 -14.18 9.37
C PRO A 45 -5.65 -14.68 10.28
N PRO A 46 -6.01 -15.97 10.20
CA PRO A 46 -7.12 -16.55 10.97
C PRO A 46 -7.00 -16.37 12.49
N ASP A 47 -5.78 -16.36 13.05
CA ASP A 47 -5.56 -16.12 14.49
C ASP A 47 -5.79 -14.67 14.93
N ARG A 48 -5.84 -13.74 13.95
CA ARG A 48 -6.08 -12.29 14.12
C ARG A 48 -5.15 -11.61 15.12
N THR A 49 -3.94 -12.13 15.31
CA THR A 49 -2.92 -11.55 16.20
C THR A 49 -2.05 -10.51 15.52
N THR A 50 -2.12 -10.43 14.19
CA THR A 50 -1.35 -9.50 13.36
C THR A 50 -2.23 -8.90 12.26
N VAL A 51 -1.77 -7.79 11.69
CA VAL A 51 -2.35 -7.12 10.52
C VAL A 51 -1.17 -6.78 9.61
N ALA A 52 -1.29 -7.10 8.32
CA ALA A 52 -0.40 -6.58 7.29
C ALA A 52 -1.07 -5.39 6.58
N ILE A 53 -0.27 -4.35 6.32
CA ILE A 53 -0.66 -3.16 5.56
C ILE A 53 0.42 -2.97 4.50
N GLU A 54 0.06 -3.20 3.26
CA GLU A 54 1.02 -3.38 2.17
C GLU A 54 0.74 -2.36 1.06
N PRO A 55 1.54 -1.29 0.94
CA PRO A 55 1.52 -0.41 -0.22
C PRO A 55 1.92 -1.17 -1.49
N MET A 56 1.09 -1.10 -2.53
CA MET A 56 1.27 -1.86 -3.78
C MET A 56 1.16 -0.94 -5.00
N THR A 57 2.04 -1.13 -5.99
CA THR A 57 2.01 -0.39 -7.26
C THR A 57 0.93 -0.92 -8.20
N SER A 58 0.53 -2.18 -8.02
CA SER A 58 -0.48 -2.87 -8.82
C SER A 58 -1.25 -3.88 -7.97
N ILE A 59 -2.39 -4.33 -8.46
CA ILE A 59 -3.11 -5.46 -7.88
C ILE A 59 -2.40 -6.80 -8.21
N ALA A 60 -2.84 -7.86 -7.54
CA ALA A 60 -2.40 -9.22 -7.87
C ALA A 60 -2.74 -9.56 -9.33
N ASP A 61 -1.91 -10.38 -9.96
CA ASP A 61 -2.07 -10.82 -11.36
C ASP A 61 -1.82 -9.74 -12.43
N ALA A 62 -1.23 -8.60 -12.06
CA ALA A 62 -1.02 -7.45 -12.96
C ALA A 62 -0.22 -7.76 -14.25
N PHE A 63 0.60 -8.81 -14.27
CA PHE A 63 1.29 -9.23 -15.51
C PHE A 63 0.36 -9.83 -16.56
N ASN A 64 -0.82 -10.33 -16.17
CA ASN A 64 -1.79 -10.93 -17.09
C ASN A 64 -2.83 -9.93 -17.58
N HIS A 65 -3.33 -9.04 -16.73
CA HIS A 65 -4.38 -8.07 -17.11
C HIS A 65 -3.87 -6.62 -17.26
N GLY A 66 -2.64 -6.31 -16.85
CA GLY A 66 -1.98 -5.03 -17.09
C GLY A 66 -2.39 -3.88 -16.17
N GLU A 67 -3.32 -4.10 -15.23
CA GLU A 67 -3.78 -3.03 -14.33
C GLU A 67 -2.69 -2.68 -13.30
N GLY A 68 -2.33 -1.39 -13.23
CA GLY A 68 -1.24 -0.91 -12.36
C GLY A 68 0.17 -1.33 -12.81
N LEU A 69 0.30 -2.01 -13.97
CA LEU A 69 1.60 -2.47 -14.46
C LEU A 69 2.47 -1.28 -14.88
N ILE A 70 3.66 -1.17 -14.29
CA ILE A 70 4.67 -0.16 -14.63
C ILE A 70 5.72 -0.81 -15.52
N ILE A 71 5.92 -0.28 -16.73
CA ILE A 71 6.88 -0.80 -17.71
C ILE A 71 8.09 0.14 -17.77
N LEU A 72 9.28 -0.41 -17.56
CA LEU A 72 10.56 0.29 -17.67
C LEU A 72 11.31 -0.18 -18.93
N LYS A 73 11.84 0.77 -19.70
CA LYS A 73 12.74 0.48 -20.82
C LYS A 73 14.16 0.23 -20.30
N PRO A 74 15.05 -0.38 -21.11
CA PRO A 74 16.45 -0.51 -20.74
C PRO A 74 17.06 0.85 -20.39
N GLY A 75 17.59 0.97 -19.18
CA GLY A 75 18.19 2.20 -18.65
C GLY A 75 17.24 3.10 -17.85
N ASP A 76 15.93 2.82 -17.85
CA ASP A 76 14.99 3.56 -17.01
C ASP A 76 15.18 3.20 -15.53
N VAL A 77 14.97 4.18 -14.65
CA VAL A 77 14.99 4.02 -13.19
C VAL A 77 13.64 4.43 -12.63
N TYR A 78 13.10 3.60 -11.76
CA TYR A 78 11.86 3.85 -11.05
C TYR A 78 12.14 4.09 -9.56
N ILE A 79 11.58 5.18 -9.02
CA ILE A 79 11.69 5.55 -7.61
C ILE A 79 10.29 5.85 -7.08
N ASN A 80 9.97 5.22 -5.96
CA ASN A 80 8.72 5.42 -5.23
C ASN A 80 9.01 5.34 -3.74
N ASN A 81 8.26 6.08 -2.93
CA ASN A 81 8.49 6.16 -1.49
C ASN A 81 7.25 5.72 -0.70
N CYS A 82 7.52 5.01 0.39
CA CYS A 82 6.57 4.70 1.43
C CYS A 82 7.30 4.63 2.77
N GLY A 83 6.57 4.62 3.87
CA GLY A 83 7.18 4.55 5.18
C GLY A 83 6.18 4.32 6.30
N VAL A 84 6.73 4.24 7.51
CA VAL A 84 5.97 3.99 8.73
C VAL A 84 6.37 4.95 9.83
N TYR A 85 5.39 5.42 10.60
CA TYR A 85 5.63 6.17 11.83
C TYR A 85 4.57 5.85 12.89
N LEU A 86 4.88 6.21 14.14
CA LEU A 86 3.98 6.09 15.28
C LEU A 86 3.50 7.48 15.72
N SER A 87 2.27 7.58 16.21
CA SER A 87 1.73 8.77 16.89
C SER A 87 0.91 8.40 18.10
#